data_AF-A0A2V6N2E3-F1
#
_entry.id   AF-A0A2V6N2E3-F1
#
_cell.length_a   1.000
_cell.length_b   1.000
_cell.length_c   1.000
_cell.angle_alpha   90.00
_cell.angle_beta   90.00
_cell.angle_gamma   90.00
#
_symmetry.space_group_name_H-M   'P 1'
#
loop_
_entity.id
_entity.type
_entity.pdbx_description
1 polymer ?
#
loop_
_entity_poly.entity_id
_entity_poly.type
_entity_poly.pdbx_seq_one_letter_code
_entity_poly.pdbx_strand_id
1 'polypeptide(L)'
;MKNYLRLIIPLVCIFVRSLAAQTPEPAAKPKHFIYVLHLVPRLHDDKAWTAEDKAAVDRHLANFKEATQSGQLILAGRTREPGDKTFGIAIFEATDEAAARKFMEADPAVVAGVMTAELHPFAVVLERKNP
;
A
#
# COMPACT_ATOMS: atom_id res chain seq x y z
N MET A 1 -61.78 -39.14 -28.08
CA MET A 1 -60.84 -40.17 -28.56
C MET A 1 -59.41 -39.75 -28.23
N LYS A 2 -58.76 -40.55 -27.38
CA LYS A 2 -57.30 -40.79 -27.20
C LYS A 2 -56.38 -39.61 -26.82
N ASN A 3 -56.04 -39.64 -25.52
CA ASN A 3 -54.74 -39.34 -24.90
C ASN A 3 -53.50 -39.46 -25.80
N TYR A 4 -52.44 -38.72 -25.46
CA TYR A 4 -51.18 -39.19 -24.86
C TYR A 4 -50.12 -38.09 -25.09
N LEU A 5 -49.68 -37.42 -24.03
CA LEU A 5 -48.44 -37.78 -23.32
C LEU A 5 -47.20 -37.66 -24.23
N ARG A 6 -46.43 -36.57 -24.04
CA ARG A 6 -44.97 -36.62 -23.85
C ARG A 6 -44.43 -35.31 -23.30
N LEU A 7 -44.19 -35.37 -22.00
CA LEU A 7 -43.26 -34.53 -21.23
C LEU A 7 -41.90 -34.48 -21.93
N ILE A 8 -41.39 -33.29 -22.23
CA ILE A 8 -39.95 -33.00 -22.22
C ILE A 8 -39.78 -31.63 -21.57
N ILE A 9 -39.57 -31.65 -20.26
CA ILE A 9 -39.13 -30.49 -19.47
C ILE A 9 -37.64 -30.30 -19.83
N PRO A 10 -37.21 -29.19 -20.44
CA PRO A 10 -35.81 -28.86 -20.41
C PRO A 10 -35.49 -28.56 -18.95
N LEU A 11 -34.67 -29.42 -18.36
CA LEU A 11 -34.03 -29.23 -17.07
C LEU A 11 -33.18 -27.95 -17.16
N VAL A 12 -33.82 -26.80 -16.99
CA VAL A 12 -33.14 -25.55 -16.69
C VAL A 12 -32.60 -25.77 -15.29
N CYS A 13 -31.32 -26.13 -15.19
CA CYS A 13 -30.56 -25.98 -13.96
C CYS A 13 -30.51 -24.49 -13.64
N ILE A 14 -31.60 -23.99 -13.04
CA ILE A 14 -31.61 -22.73 -12.31
C ILE A 14 -30.65 -22.98 -11.15
N PHE A 15 -29.36 -22.67 -11.37
CA PHE A 15 -28.47 -22.37 -10.28
C PHE A 15 -29.07 -21.14 -9.60
N VAL A 16 -29.94 -21.38 -8.62
CA VAL A 16 -30.32 -20.40 -7.63
C VAL A 16 -29.02 -20.09 -6.90
N ARG A 17 -28.24 -19.14 -7.44
CA ARG A 17 -27.21 -18.44 -6.67
C ARG A 17 -27.99 -17.81 -5.54
N SER A 18 -27.95 -18.47 -4.38
CA SER A 18 -28.52 -17.96 -3.15
C SER A 18 -28.02 -16.54 -2.99
N LEU A 19 -28.93 -15.58 -3.15
CA LEU A 19 -28.75 -14.18 -2.78
C LEU A 19 -28.80 -14.09 -1.25
N ALA A 20 -28.15 -15.02 -0.54
CA ALA A 20 -27.79 -14.78 0.83
C ALA A 20 -26.83 -13.59 0.76
N ALA A 21 -27.36 -12.44 1.16
CA ALA A 21 -26.63 -11.20 1.28
C ALA A 21 -25.26 -11.54 1.87
N GLN A 22 -24.21 -11.34 1.07
CA GLN A 22 -22.87 -11.19 1.62
C GLN A 22 -22.96 -9.91 2.43
N THR A 23 -23.32 -10.05 3.71
CA THR A 23 -23.11 -8.99 4.68
C THR A 23 -21.66 -8.59 4.50
N PRO A 24 -21.34 -7.34 4.15
CA PRO A 24 -19.96 -6.92 4.02
C PRO A 24 -19.26 -7.34 5.31
N GLU A 25 -18.23 -8.18 5.19
CA GLU A 25 -17.41 -8.52 6.32
C GLU A 25 -16.98 -7.19 6.96
N PRO A 26 -17.12 -7.02 8.29
CA PRO A 26 -16.75 -5.78 8.93
C PRO A 26 -15.35 -5.40 8.45
N ALA A 27 -15.20 -4.19 7.90
CA ALA A 27 -13.93 -3.75 7.33
C ALA A 27 -12.83 -4.02 8.36
N ALA A 28 -11.91 -4.92 7.99
CA ALA A 28 -10.85 -5.34 8.90
C ALA A 28 -10.11 -4.10 9.39
N LYS A 29 -9.83 -4.04 10.70
CA LYS A 29 -9.09 -2.90 11.24
C LYS A 29 -7.76 -2.76 10.49
N PRO A 30 -7.38 -1.54 10.10
CA PRO A 30 -6.10 -1.31 9.44
C PRO A 30 -4.95 -1.82 10.31
N LYS A 31 -3.96 -2.42 9.66
CA LYS A 31 -2.72 -2.91 10.27
C LYS A 31 -1.63 -1.87 10.05
N HIS A 32 -0.72 -1.76 11.00
CA HIS A 32 0.40 -0.84 10.91
C HIS A 32 1.59 -1.50 10.22
N PHE A 33 2.29 -0.70 9.43
CA PHE A 33 3.50 -1.08 8.74
C PHE A 33 4.51 0.05 8.82
N ILE A 34 5.78 -0.33 8.73
CA ILE A 34 6.88 0.58 8.53
C ILE A 34 7.61 0.16 7.26
N TYR A 35 8.05 1.12 6.45
CA TYR A 35 9.17 0.84 5.56
C TYR A 35 10.31 1.82 5.75
N VAL A 36 11.52 1.29 5.60
CA VAL A 36 12.78 2.01 5.73
C VAL A 36 13.34 2.27 4.33
N LEU A 37 13.61 3.53 4.02
CA LEU A 37 14.13 3.98 2.74
C LEU A 37 15.63 4.26 2.84
N HIS A 38 16.42 3.71 1.92
CA HIS A 38 17.84 4.03 1.81
C HIS A 38 18.13 4.67 0.45
N LEU A 39 18.95 5.72 0.47
CA LEU A 39 19.43 6.34 -0.76
C LEU A 39 20.38 5.38 -1.49
N VAL A 40 20.22 5.22 -2.81
CA VAL A 40 21.11 4.34 -3.58
C VAL A 40 22.56 4.83 -3.54
N PRO A 41 23.57 3.93 -3.56
CA PRO A 41 24.98 4.31 -3.42
C PRO A 41 25.47 5.36 -4.42
N ARG A 42 24.96 5.34 -5.66
CA ARG A 42 25.35 6.33 -6.69
C ARG A 42 25.02 7.77 -6.30
N LEU A 43 24.05 7.98 -5.40
CA LEU A 43 23.55 9.29 -5.00
C LEU A 43 24.12 9.76 -3.65
N HIS A 44 25.05 9.01 -3.06
CA HIS A 44 25.76 9.47 -1.86
C HIS A 44 26.72 10.64 -2.14
N ASP A 45 27.12 10.82 -3.41
CA ASP A 45 27.79 12.04 -3.88
C ASP A 45 26.75 13.04 -4.41
N ASP A 46 26.68 14.22 -3.80
CA ASP A 46 25.77 15.30 -4.18
C ASP A 46 25.91 15.71 -5.66
N LYS A 47 27.10 15.53 -6.25
CA LYS A 47 27.36 15.85 -7.66
C LYS A 47 26.72 14.88 -8.64
N ALA A 48 26.35 13.68 -8.19
CA ALA A 48 25.76 12.64 -9.02
C ALA A 48 24.24 12.82 -9.25
N TRP A 49 23.62 13.77 -8.56
CA TRP A 49 22.18 14.02 -8.64
C TRP A 49 21.74 14.67 -9.94
N THR A 50 20.88 13.98 -10.69
CA THR A 50 20.25 14.52 -11.91
C THR A 50 19.05 15.43 -11.60
N ALA A 51 18.42 16.01 -12.62
CA ALA A 51 17.16 16.74 -12.45
C ALA A 51 16.00 15.76 -12.21
N GLU A 52 16.05 14.61 -12.86
CA GLU A 52 15.08 13.52 -12.78
C GLU A 52 15.06 12.90 -11.37
N ASP A 53 16.23 12.72 -10.76
CA ASP A 53 16.36 12.23 -9.37
C ASP A 53 15.69 13.18 -8.38
N LYS A 54 15.94 14.49 -8.52
CA LYS A 54 15.34 15.54 -7.68
C LYS A 54 13.82 15.57 -7.86
N ALA A 55 13.35 15.52 -9.11
CA ALA A 55 11.93 15.49 -9.42
C ALA A 55 11.23 14.22 -8.89
N ALA A 56 11.93 13.08 -8.81
CA ALA A 56 11.40 11.87 -8.19
C ALA A 56 11.22 12.04 -6.67
N VAL A 57 12.18 12.67 -5.99
CA VAL A 57 12.05 13.00 -4.56
C VAL A 57 10.91 13.99 -4.30
N ASP A 58 10.70 14.97 -5.18
CA ASP A 58 9.57 15.90 -5.07
C ASP A 58 8.22 15.18 -5.18
N ARG A 59 8.09 14.24 -6.12
CA ARG A 59 6.89 13.40 -6.27
C ARG A 59 6.69 12.48 -5.07
N HIS A 60 7.77 11.89 -4.55
CA HIS A 60 7.74 11.10 -3.32
C HIS A 60 7.16 11.91 -2.15
N LEU A 61 7.62 13.15 -1.97
CA LEU A 61 7.11 14.03 -0.92
C LEU A 61 5.64 14.44 -1.17
N ALA A 62 5.23 14.65 -2.43
CA ALA A 62 3.83 14.91 -2.77
C ALA A 62 2.93 13.71 -2.42
N ASN A 63 3.34 12.49 -2.78
CA ASN A 63 2.64 11.26 -2.43
C ASN A 63 2.47 11.11 -0.91
N PHE A 64 3.50 11.45 -0.12
CA PHE A 64 3.39 11.41 1.35
C PHE A 64 2.46 12.48 1.91
N LYS A 65 2.42 13.67 1.31
CA LYS A 65 1.44 14.70 1.69
C LYS A 65 0.00 14.23 1.43
N GLU A 66 -0.26 13.60 0.30
CA GLU A 66 -1.58 13.05 0.00
C GLU A 66 -1.93 11.87 0.94
N ALA A 67 -0.98 10.96 1.16
CA ALA A 67 -1.17 9.81 2.05
C ALA A 67 -1.42 10.25 3.51
N THR A 68 -0.74 11.30 3.99
CA THR A 68 -1.02 11.87 5.32
C THR A 68 -2.39 12.54 5.39
N GLN A 69 -2.80 13.27 4.35
CA GLN A 69 -4.12 13.90 4.29
C GLN A 69 -5.27 12.87 4.28
N SER A 70 -5.06 11.73 3.62
CA SER A 70 -6.02 10.63 3.58
C SER A 70 -6.06 9.78 4.86
N GLY A 71 -5.09 9.97 5.77
CA GLY A 71 -4.91 9.17 6.98
C GLY A 71 -4.18 7.84 6.77
N GLN A 72 -3.80 7.48 5.54
CA GLN A 72 -3.04 6.27 5.27
C GLN A 72 -1.63 6.32 5.88
N LEU A 73 -0.92 7.45 5.73
CA LEU A 73 0.42 7.66 6.29
C LEU A 73 0.32 8.39 7.62
N ILE A 74 0.85 7.80 8.69
CA ILE A 74 0.81 8.38 10.05
C ILE A 74 1.97 9.35 10.24
N LEU A 75 3.18 8.93 9.82
CA LEU A 75 4.39 9.70 9.98
C LEU A 75 5.41 9.33 8.90
N ALA A 76 6.11 10.32 8.37
CA ALA A 76 7.34 10.10 7.62
C ALA A 76 8.43 11.08 8.06
N GLY A 77 9.68 10.64 8.00
CA GLY A 77 10.84 11.44 8.33
C GLY A 77 12.14 10.78 7.89
N ARG A 78 13.25 11.51 7.93
CA ARG A 78 14.59 11.00 7.64
C ARG A 78 15.56 11.34 8.76
N THR A 79 16.61 10.54 8.91
CA THR A 79 17.74 10.90 9.75
C THR A 79 18.45 12.14 9.21
N ARG A 80 19.22 12.80 10.08
CA ARG A 80 19.95 14.03 9.75
C ARG A 80 21.40 13.76 9.33
N GLU A 81 21.81 12.51 9.36
CA GLU A 81 23.13 12.07 8.93
C GLU A 81 23.26 12.17 7.41
N PRO A 82 24.47 12.43 6.89
CA PRO A 82 24.71 12.54 5.45
C PRO A 82 24.94 11.18 4.79
N GLY A 83 24.83 11.16 3.46
CA GLY A 83 25.31 10.06 2.61
C GLY A 83 24.72 8.70 2.96
N ASP A 84 25.59 7.70 3.09
CA ASP A 84 25.28 6.29 3.34
C ASP A 84 24.64 6.01 4.72
N LYS A 85 24.77 6.94 5.66
CA LYS A 85 24.15 6.85 7.00
C LYS A 85 22.73 7.39 7.04
N THR A 86 22.30 8.09 5.99
CA THR A 86 20.97 8.65 5.91
C THR A 86 19.94 7.58 5.58
N PHE A 87 18.81 7.57 6.27
CA PHE A 87 17.67 6.75 5.90
C PHE A 87 16.35 7.44 6.25
N GLY A 88 15.32 7.11 5.48
CA GLY A 88 13.94 7.52 5.70
C GLY A 88 13.14 6.44 6.40
N ILE A 89 12.10 6.85 7.13
CA ILE A 89 11.09 5.97 7.71
C ILE A 89 9.72 6.51 7.31
N ALA A 90 8.82 5.62 6.93
CA ALA A 90 7.39 5.87 6.79
C ALA A 90 6.60 4.86 7.64
N ILE A 91 5.75 5.35 8.55
CA ILE A 91 4.84 4.55 9.38
C ILE A 91 3.42 4.80 8.88
N PHE A 92 2.71 3.75 8.49
CA PHE A 92 1.45 3.87 7.76
C PHE A 92 0.52 2.67 8.03
N GLU A 93 -0.73 2.82 7.61
CA GLU A 93 -1.77 1.81 7.71
C GLU A 93 -2.06 1.14 6.37
N ALA A 94 -2.33 -0.16 6.38
CA ALA A 94 -2.83 -0.91 5.24
C ALA A 94 -3.74 -2.07 5.68
N THR A 95 -4.55 -2.59 4.77
CA THR A 95 -5.46 -3.73 5.07
C THR A 95 -4.69 -5.01 5.38
N ASP A 96 -3.57 -5.22 4.70
CA ASP A 96 -2.73 -6.40 4.75
C ASP A 96 -1.33 -6.10 4.18
N GLU A 97 -0.44 -7.10 4.24
CA GLU A 97 0.94 -6.95 3.76
C GLU A 97 1.01 -6.72 2.25
N ALA A 98 0.09 -7.27 1.45
CA ALA A 98 0.10 -7.08 0.01
C ALA A 98 -0.25 -5.63 -0.37
N ALA A 99 -1.26 -5.05 0.30
CA ALA A 99 -1.58 -3.63 0.17
C ALA A 99 -0.42 -2.74 0.65
N ALA A 100 0.22 -3.09 1.76
CA ALA A 100 1.37 -2.36 2.29
C ALA A 100 2.57 -2.38 1.34
N ARG A 101 2.87 -3.55 0.78
CA ARG A 101 3.91 -3.75 -0.23
C ARG A 101 3.63 -2.95 -1.49
N LYS A 102 2.39 -2.97 -1.97
CA LYS A 102 1.98 -2.17 -3.12
C LYS A 102 2.17 -0.67 -2.87
N PHE A 103 1.84 -0.17 -1.69
CA PHE A 103 2.06 1.24 -1.33
C PHE A 103 3.55 1.62 -1.33
N MET A 104 4.41 0.78 -0.74
CA MET A 104 5.86 0.97 -0.74
C MET A 104 6.47 0.90 -2.15
N GLU A 105 6.12 -0.12 -2.93
CA GLU A 105 6.67 -0.33 -4.29
C GLU A 105 6.18 0.72 -5.28
N ALA A 106 5.04 1.35 -5.02
CA ALA A 106 4.52 2.48 -5.81
C ALA A 106 5.12 3.84 -5.42
N ASP A 107 5.95 3.91 -4.38
CA ASP A 107 6.62 5.15 -3.98
C ASP A 107 7.44 5.70 -5.16
N PRO A 108 7.22 6.97 -5.58
CA PRO A 108 7.95 7.55 -6.71
C PRO A 108 9.48 7.50 -6.60
N ALA A 109 10.05 7.57 -5.39
CA ALA A 109 11.49 7.46 -5.19
C ALA A 109 12.00 6.02 -5.36
N VAL A 110 11.17 5.02 -5.03
CA VAL A 110 11.45 3.60 -5.23
C VAL A 110 11.32 3.25 -6.71
N VAL A 111 10.21 3.63 -7.35
CA VAL A 111 9.96 3.40 -8.78
C VAL A 111 11.06 4.01 -9.66
N ALA A 112 11.55 5.21 -9.29
CA ALA A 112 12.62 5.89 -10.02
C ALA A 112 14.02 5.33 -9.72
N GLY A 113 14.17 4.37 -8.79
CA GLY A 113 15.47 3.83 -8.40
C GLY A 113 16.38 4.86 -7.70
N VAL A 114 15.79 5.86 -7.07
CA VAL A 114 16.50 6.85 -6.22
C VAL A 114 16.68 6.28 -4.81
N MET A 115 15.70 5.51 -4.33
CA MET A 115 15.75 4.86 -3.03
C MET A 115 15.43 3.37 -3.16
N THR A 116 16.04 2.56 -2.30
CA THR A 116 15.54 1.22 -1.99
C THR A 116 14.63 1.29 -0.77
N ALA A 117 13.72 0.32 -0.63
CA ALA A 117 12.81 0.27 0.51
C ALA A 117 12.67 -1.15 1.06
N GLU A 118 12.59 -1.27 2.38
CA GLU A 118 12.37 -2.52 3.11
C GLU A 118 11.09 -2.42 3.94
N LEU A 119 10.12 -3.30 3.68
CA LEU A 119 8.83 -3.32 4.37
C LEU A 119 8.84 -4.25 5.59
N HIS A 120 8.25 -3.79 6.70
CA HIS A 120 8.06 -4.58 7.90
C HIS A 120 6.64 -4.41 8.47
N PRO A 121 5.95 -5.50 8.85
CA PRO A 121 4.80 -5.41 9.75
C PRO A 121 5.21 -4.74 11.07
N PHE A 122 4.38 -3.84 11.56
CA PHE A 122 4.69 -3.05 12.76
C PHE A 122 3.56 -3.15 13.78
N ALA A 123 3.90 -3.34 15.05
CA ALA A 123 2.94 -3.34 16.14
C ALA A 123 3.17 -2.13 17.02
N VAL A 124 2.21 -1.21 17.07
CA VAL A 124 2.21 -0.09 18.00
C VAL A 124 1.85 -0.63 19.38
N VAL A 125 2.85 -0.75 20.26
CA VAL A 125 2.66 -1.21 21.64
C VAL A 125 2.35 -0.04 22.58
N LEU A 126 2.96 1.12 22.31
CA LEU A 126 2.79 2.35 23.07
C LEU A 126 2.81 3.53 22.11
N GLU A 127 1.90 4.47 22.32
CA GLU A 127 1.87 5.77 21.66
C GLU A 127 1.49 6.84 22.69
N ARG A 128 2.05 8.05 22.53
CA ARG A 128 1.58 9.18 23.33
C ARG A 128 0.16 9.52 22.89
N LYS A 129 -0.69 9.96 23.82
CA LYS A 129 -1.95 10.60 23.42
C LYS A 129 -1.62 11.82 22.58
N ASN A 130 -2.30 11.97 21.45
CA ASN A 130 -2.22 13.20 20.68
C ASN A 130 -2.77 14.34 21.57
N PRO A 131 -1.96 15.34 21.94
CA PRO A 131 -2.42 16.44 22.81
C PRO A 131 -3.52 17.27 22.14
#